data_AF-A0A944J209-F1
#
_entry.id   AF-A0A944J209-F1
#
_cell.length_a   1.000
_cell.length_b   1.000
_cell.length_c   1.000
_cell.angle_alpha   90.00
_cell.angle_beta   90.00
_cell.angle_gamma   90.00
#
_symmetry.space_group_name_H-M   'P 1'
#
loop_
_entity.id
_entity.type
_entity.pdbx_description
1 polymer ?
#
loop_
_entity_poly.entity_id
_entity_poly.type
_entity_poly.pdbx_seq_one_letter_code
_entity_poly.pdbx_strand_id
1 'polypeptide(L)'
;MTDTLFLRPSLVYYDLRFGRWDSNAAGQRFTDWLDSAGVTVDGPAHIGRLRKSTKVEKAIVSGGRISAAADDHLEETFAGHYAQGTTLRILSGKVITTAQAHWFEQAVNGPTVIAPEAAAIAEDSERLRELGLEAEQADGMIQGELDMGVSHCKNPWDSPFSKAGELCAVAPLRCMECRNAWVLPSHLPQLILLAEHLERVRLRLDPRAFTLRWGQSYVNLRAVLEEHSEQEKALARQHINDGLVRLDLPLSAHVEFNTGAFTS
;
A
#
# COMPACT_ATOMS: atom_id res chain seq x y z
N MET A 1 15.50 -41.59 0.10
CA MET A 1 14.27 -42.06 -0.58
C MET A 1 13.16 -41.14 -0.16
N THR A 2 12.73 -40.25 -1.05
CA THR A 2 11.65 -39.29 -0.77
C THR A 2 10.33 -40.00 -1.02
N ASP A 3 9.58 -40.30 0.05
CA ASP A 3 8.21 -40.81 -0.08
C ASP A 3 7.39 -39.78 -0.87
N THR A 4 7.06 -40.12 -2.11
CA THR A 4 6.18 -39.32 -2.93
C THR A 4 4.77 -39.90 -2.81
N LEU A 5 3.83 -39.07 -2.37
CA LEU A 5 2.41 -39.39 -2.17
C LEU A 5 1.66 -39.46 -3.51
N PHE A 6 2.26 -40.04 -4.56
CA PHE A 6 1.61 -40.20 -5.85
C PHE A 6 1.09 -41.64 -5.96
N LEU A 7 -0.18 -41.77 -6.35
CA LEU A 7 -0.86 -43.05 -6.52
C LEU A 7 -1.07 -43.33 -8.01
N ARG A 8 -0.97 -44.60 -8.39
CA ARG A 8 -1.32 -45.12 -9.71
C ARG A 8 -2.75 -45.64 -9.67
N PRO A 9 -3.73 -44.96 -10.28
CA PRO A 9 -5.02 -45.58 -10.56
C PRO A 9 -4.87 -46.56 -11.74
N SER A 10 -5.53 -47.71 -11.65
CA SER A 10 -5.61 -48.70 -12.73
C SER A 10 -7.00 -49.32 -12.75
N LEU A 11 -7.52 -49.58 -13.95
CA LEU A 11 -8.80 -50.27 -14.11
C LEU A 11 -8.52 -51.74 -14.42
N VAL A 12 -8.96 -52.65 -13.55
CA VAL A 12 -8.79 -54.09 -13.72
C VAL A 12 -10.16 -54.74 -13.67
N TYR A 13 -10.63 -55.29 -14.80
CA TYR A 13 -11.98 -55.87 -14.93
C TYR A 13 -13.10 -54.94 -14.42
N TYR A 14 -13.03 -53.66 -14.81
CA TYR A 14 -13.95 -52.58 -14.39
C TYR A 14 -13.83 -52.12 -12.93
N ASP A 15 -12.92 -52.69 -12.14
CA ASP A 15 -12.61 -52.18 -10.79
C ASP A 15 -11.47 -51.16 -10.82
N LEU A 16 -11.70 -50.02 -10.18
CA LEU A 16 -10.66 -49.02 -9.95
C LEU A 16 -9.77 -49.45 -8.78
N ARG A 17 -8.48 -49.68 -9.07
CA ARG A 17 -7.46 -50.04 -8.08
C ARG A 17 -6.40 -48.95 -7.98
N PHE A 18 -6.00 -48.64 -6.75
CA PHE A 18 -4.93 -47.71 -6.46
C PHE A 18 -3.69 -48.46 -6.02
N GLY A 19 -2.58 -48.23 -6.73
CA GLY A 19 -1.25 -48.73 -6.38
C GLY A 19 -0.29 -47.60 -6.07
N ARG A 20 0.90 -47.94 -5.57
CA ARG A 20 2.00 -46.97 -5.45
C ARG A 20 2.49 -46.59 -6.84
N TRP A 21 2.67 -45.28 -7.08
CA TRP A 21 3.31 -44.83 -8.30
C TRP A 21 4.80 -45.20 -8.30
N ASP A 22 5.29 -45.72 -9.43
CA ASP A 22 6.69 -46.02 -9.67
C ASP A 22 7.20 -45.19 -10.84
N SER A 23 8.05 -44.21 -10.53
CA SER A 23 8.62 -43.28 -11.50
C SER A 23 9.56 -43.92 -12.53
N ASN A 24 9.96 -45.18 -12.32
CA ASN A 24 10.86 -45.93 -13.21
C ASN A 24 10.12 -46.92 -14.11
N ALA A 25 8.84 -47.21 -13.83
CA ALA A 25 8.07 -48.18 -14.58
C ALA A 25 7.54 -47.59 -15.90
N ALA A 26 7.71 -48.32 -17.01
CA ALA A 26 7.19 -47.91 -18.32
C ALA A 26 5.67 -47.69 -18.28
N GLY A 27 5.20 -46.61 -18.91
CA GLY A 27 3.82 -46.13 -18.85
C GLY A 27 3.47 -45.33 -17.59
N GLN A 28 4.44 -45.15 -16.68
CA GLN A 28 4.30 -44.34 -15.46
C GLN A 28 5.42 -43.31 -15.32
N ARG A 29 6.40 -43.29 -16.22
CA ARG A 29 7.50 -42.33 -16.15
C ARG A 29 6.96 -40.95 -16.49
N PHE A 30 7.62 -39.94 -15.96
CA PHE A 30 7.29 -38.56 -16.28
C PHE A 30 7.42 -38.25 -17.78
N THR A 31 8.34 -38.91 -18.48
CA THR A 31 8.45 -38.85 -19.95
C THR A 31 7.20 -39.36 -20.66
N ASP A 32 6.62 -40.46 -20.17
CA ASP A 32 5.44 -41.06 -20.79
C ASP A 32 4.23 -40.13 -20.64
N TRP A 33 4.14 -39.38 -19.52
CA TRP A 33 3.15 -38.33 -19.33
C TRP A 33 3.38 -37.13 -20.26
N LEU A 34 4.62 -36.65 -20.38
CA LEU A 34 4.97 -35.54 -21.27
C LEU A 34 4.61 -35.84 -22.72
N ASP A 35 4.91 -37.07 -23.19
CA ASP A 35 4.57 -37.54 -24.53
C ASP A 35 3.04 -37.57 -24.73
N SER A 36 2.30 -38.07 -23.74
CA SER A 36 0.82 -38.10 -23.79
C SER A 36 0.18 -36.71 -23.80
N ALA A 37 0.82 -35.74 -23.13
CA ALA A 37 0.37 -34.37 -23.03
C ALA A 37 0.87 -33.49 -24.21
N GLY A 38 1.70 -34.02 -25.10
CA GLY A 38 2.31 -33.28 -26.19
C GLY A 38 3.27 -32.18 -25.74
N VAL A 39 3.92 -32.33 -24.57
CA VAL A 39 4.82 -31.34 -23.99
C VAL A 39 6.28 -31.76 -24.20
N THR A 40 7.04 -30.94 -24.91
CA THR A 40 8.50 -31.12 -25.07
C THR A 40 9.26 -30.30 -24.03
N VAL A 41 10.30 -30.87 -23.44
CA VAL A 41 11.16 -30.19 -22.46
C VAL A 41 12.63 -30.25 -22.89
N ASP A 42 13.36 -29.16 -22.68
CA ASP A 42 14.80 -29.14 -22.90
C ASP A 42 15.57 -29.81 -21.76
N GLY A 43 16.43 -30.77 -22.12
CA GLY A 43 17.26 -31.54 -21.19
C GLY A 43 16.52 -32.67 -20.45
N PRO A 44 17.08 -33.19 -19.34
CA PRO A 44 16.50 -34.35 -18.65
C PRO A 44 15.11 -34.07 -18.07
N ALA A 45 14.14 -34.91 -18.45
CA ALA A 45 12.78 -34.89 -17.91
C ALA A 45 12.80 -35.33 -16.44
N HIS A 46 12.61 -34.37 -15.53
CA HIS A 46 12.63 -34.61 -14.09
C HIS A 46 11.36 -34.04 -13.46
N ILE A 47 10.55 -34.90 -12.80
CA ILE A 47 9.24 -34.52 -12.24
C ILE A 47 9.33 -33.36 -11.23
N GLY A 48 10.46 -33.22 -10.53
CA GLY A 48 10.73 -32.09 -9.63
C GLY A 48 10.67 -30.70 -10.32
N ARG A 49 10.76 -30.63 -11.66
CA ARG A 49 10.58 -29.39 -12.43
C ARG A 49 9.11 -28.91 -12.43
N LEU A 50 8.14 -29.82 -12.37
CA LEU A 50 6.72 -29.44 -12.21
C LEU A 50 6.49 -28.72 -10.88
N ARG A 51 7.01 -29.31 -9.79
CA ARG A 51 6.94 -28.68 -8.46
C ARG A 51 7.51 -27.27 -8.46
N LYS A 52 8.66 -27.05 -9.11
CA LYS A 52 9.25 -25.70 -9.26
C LYS A 52 8.34 -24.77 -10.04
N SER A 53 7.73 -25.23 -11.14
CA SER A 53 6.85 -24.42 -11.99
C SER A 53 5.58 -24.00 -11.25
N THR A 54 4.92 -24.92 -10.54
CA THR A 54 3.75 -24.61 -9.70
C THR A 54 4.08 -23.61 -8.59
N LYS A 55 5.28 -23.68 -8.00
CA LYS A 55 5.72 -22.74 -6.97
C LYS A 55 6.00 -21.34 -7.52
N VAL A 56 6.55 -21.25 -8.73
CA VAL A 56 6.69 -19.98 -9.45
C VAL A 56 5.32 -19.40 -9.78
N GLU A 57 4.38 -20.20 -10.29
CA GLU A 57 3.01 -19.76 -10.60
C GLU A 57 2.31 -19.20 -9.36
N LYS A 58 2.45 -19.87 -8.23
CA LYS A 58 1.91 -19.38 -6.96
C LYS A 58 2.49 -18.03 -6.55
N ALA A 59 3.81 -17.84 -6.73
CA ALA A 59 4.45 -16.54 -6.50
C ALA A 59 3.91 -15.45 -7.42
N ILE A 60 3.62 -15.78 -8.69
CA ILE A 60 3.02 -14.85 -9.66
C ILE A 60 1.62 -14.43 -9.19
N VAL A 61 0.76 -15.40 -8.87
CA VAL A 61 -0.62 -15.14 -8.40
C VAL A 61 -0.62 -14.34 -7.10
N SER A 62 0.34 -14.58 -6.20
CA SER A 62 0.49 -13.83 -4.96
C SER A 62 1.18 -12.47 -5.11
N GLY A 63 1.48 -12.03 -6.35
CA GLY A 63 2.13 -10.74 -6.61
C GLY A 63 3.53 -10.63 -6.02
N GLY A 64 4.25 -11.75 -5.86
CA GLY A 64 5.59 -11.79 -5.28
C GLY A 64 5.65 -11.80 -3.76
N ARG A 65 4.51 -11.85 -3.05
CA ARG A 65 4.49 -11.98 -1.57
C ARG A 65 4.93 -13.38 -1.16
N ILE A 66 6.18 -13.50 -0.69
CA ILE A 66 6.81 -14.79 -0.34
C ILE A 66 6.01 -15.52 0.74
N SER A 67 5.54 -14.83 1.77
CA SER A 67 4.74 -15.40 2.85
C SER A 67 3.45 -16.07 2.37
N ALA A 68 2.79 -15.50 1.35
CA ALA A 68 1.59 -16.08 0.73
C ALA A 68 1.92 -17.22 -0.25
N ALA A 69 3.11 -17.21 -0.85
CA ALA A 69 3.56 -18.25 -1.78
C ALA A 69 4.21 -19.46 -1.08
N ALA A 70 4.66 -19.28 0.16
CA ALA A 70 5.46 -20.25 0.90
C ALA A 70 4.64 -21.33 1.65
N ASP A 71 3.31 -21.29 1.65
CA ASP A 71 2.40 -22.08 2.51
C ASP A 71 2.67 -23.59 2.78
N ASP A 72 3.44 -24.28 1.93
CA ASP A 72 3.86 -25.69 2.15
C ASP A 72 5.29 -25.85 2.71
N HIS A 73 5.97 -24.76 3.10
CA HIS A 73 7.37 -24.74 3.57
C HIS A 73 7.70 -23.42 4.29
N LEU A 74 8.82 -23.39 5.02
CA LEU A 74 9.34 -22.15 5.59
C LEU A 74 9.72 -21.14 4.49
N GLU A 75 9.50 -19.85 4.74
CA GLU A 75 9.81 -18.77 3.80
C GLU A 75 11.27 -18.80 3.32
N GLU A 76 12.21 -19.19 4.20
CA GLU A 76 13.64 -19.29 3.85
C GLU A 76 13.90 -20.39 2.81
N THR A 77 13.16 -21.51 2.89
CA THR A 77 13.24 -22.59 1.90
C THR A 77 12.68 -22.12 0.55
N PHE A 78 11.61 -21.30 0.59
CA PHE A 78 11.06 -20.69 -0.62
C PHE A 78 12.06 -19.71 -1.25
N ALA A 79 12.63 -18.82 -0.45
CA ALA A 79 13.61 -17.84 -0.88
C ALA A 79 14.88 -18.47 -1.45
N GLY A 80 15.45 -19.47 -0.77
CA GLY A 80 16.68 -20.13 -1.19
C GLY A 80 16.55 -20.93 -2.49
N HIS A 81 15.42 -21.60 -2.71
CA HIS A 81 15.28 -22.56 -3.81
C HIS A 81 14.41 -22.07 -4.98
N TYR A 82 13.56 -21.06 -4.77
CA TYR A 82 12.55 -20.65 -5.76
C TYR A 82 12.62 -19.14 -6.10
N ALA A 83 13.14 -18.28 -5.21
CA ALA A 83 13.31 -16.84 -5.49
C ALA A 83 14.40 -16.51 -6.52
N GLN A 84 15.21 -17.49 -6.92
CA GLN A 84 16.29 -17.31 -7.89
C GLN A 84 15.86 -17.45 -9.35
N GLY A 85 14.59 -17.82 -9.63
CA GLY A 85 14.08 -17.93 -10.99
C GLY A 85 13.92 -16.56 -11.66
N THR A 86 14.20 -16.47 -12.97
CA THR A 86 14.10 -15.22 -13.76
C THR A 86 12.75 -14.52 -13.60
N THR A 87 11.65 -15.28 -13.62
CA THR A 87 10.28 -14.74 -13.44
C THR A 87 10.11 -14.05 -12.09
N LEU A 88 10.57 -14.68 -11.01
CA LEU A 88 10.42 -14.12 -9.67
C LEU A 88 11.34 -12.92 -9.46
N ARG A 89 12.54 -12.91 -10.06
CA ARG A 89 13.40 -11.72 -10.11
C ARG A 89 12.76 -10.54 -10.84
N ILE A 90 12.08 -10.78 -11.97
CA ILE A 90 11.33 -9.74 -12.70
C ILE A 90 10.18 -9.20 -11.83
N LEU A 91 9.45 -10.09 -11.16
CA LEU A 91 8.36 -9.68 -10.25
C LEU A 91 8.88 -8.89 -9.05
N SER A 92 9.92 -9.36 -8.37
CA SER A 92 10.56 -8.64 -7.28
C SER A 92 11.09 -7.29 -7.74
N GLY A 93 11.70 -7.23 -8.93
CA GLY A 93 12.13 -5.98 -9.56
C GLY A 93 10.97 -5.01 -9.75
N LYS A 94 9.84 -5.47 -10.31
CA LYS A 94 8.63 -4.65 -10.44
C LYS A 94 8.10 -4.15 -9.09
N VAL A 95 8.02 -5.02 -8.08
CA VAL A 95 7.56 -4.63 -6.73
C VAL A 95 8.48 -3.57 -6.11
N ILE A 96 9.80 -3.76 -6.21
CA ILE A 96 10.79 -2.80 -5.70
C ILE A 96 10.68 -1.47 -6.46
N THR A 97 10.64 -1.49 -7.79
CA THR A 97 10.53 -0.27 -8.60
C THR A 97 9.22 0.46 -8.33
N THR A 98 8.10 -0.25 -8.20
CA THR A 98 6.81 0.38 -7.83
C THR A 98 6.88 1.02 -6.45
N ALA A 99 7.47 0.34 -5.46
CA ALA A 99 7.64 0.91 -4.12
C ALA A 99 8.56 2.15 -4.15
N GLN A 100 9.70 2.08 -4.84
CA GLN A 100 10.62 3.21 -4.98
C GLN A 100 9.97 4.39 -5.70
N ALA A 101 9.22 4.14 -6.78
CA ALA A 101 8.49 5.18 -7.49
C ALA A 101 7.44 5.84 -6.60
N HIS A 102 6.72 5.05 -5.80
CA HIS A 102 5.75 5.57 -4.84
C HIS A 102 6.40 6.48 -3.78
N TRP A 103 7.50 6.04 -3.16
CA TRP A 103 8.22 6.84 -2.17
C TRP A 103 8.81 8.12 -2.78
N PHE A 104 9.32 8.03 -4.02
CA PHE A 104 9.82 9.20 -4.74
C PHE A 104 8.69 10.18 -5.06
N GLU A 105 7.54 9.68 -5.53
CA GLU A 105 6.36 10.51 -5.79
C GLU A 105 5.86 11.18 -4.51
N GLN A 106 5.79 10.46 -3.40
CA GLN A 106 5.46 11.06 -2.09
C GLN A 106 6.48 12.10 -1.66
N ALA A 107 7.78 11.85 -1.82
CA ALA A 107 8.82 12.80 -1.43
C ALA A 107 8.78 14.08 -2.26
N VAL A 108 8.39 14.00 -3.53
CA VAL A 108 8.34 15.15 -4.44
C VAL A 108 7.00 15.87 -4.39
N ASN A 109 5.90 15.13 -4.29
CA ASN A 109 4.54 15.65 -4.48
C ASN A 109 3.67 15.58 -3.22
N GLY A 110 4.07 14.82 -2.20
CA GLY A 110 3.31 14.62 -0.96
C GLY A 110 3.60 15.69 0.10
N PRO A 111 2.89 15.62 1.23
CA PRO A 111 3.06 16.57 2.32
C PRO A 111 4.42 16.42 3.00
N THR A 112 4.95 17.53 3.53
CA THR A 112 6.07 17.50 4.48
C THR A 112 5.51 17.23 5.88
N VAL A 113 6.01 16.19 6.55
CA VAL A 113 5.57 15.81 7.91
C VAL A 113 6.68 16.16 8.90
N ILE A 114 6.34 16.95 9.92
CA ILE A 114 7.22 17.21 11.05
C ILE A 114 6.84 16.23 12.15
N ALA A 115 7.68 15.22 12.35
CA ALA A 115 7.45 14.18 13.33
C ALA A 115 7.44 14.76 14.78
N PRO A 116 6.76 14.12 15.74
CA PRO A 116 6.66 14.58 17.13
C PRO A 116 8.01 14.86 17.79
N GLU A 117 9.01 14.01 17.55
CA GLU A 117 10.38 14.17 18.07
C GLU A 117 11.09 15.42 17.51
N ALA A 118 10.62 15.93 16.38
CA ALA A 118 11.12 17.12 15.71
C ALA A 118 10.19 18.34 15.90
N ALA A 119 9.23 18.29 16.85
CA ALA A 119 8.25 19.36 17.06
C ALA A 119 8.88 20.75 17.23
N ALA A 120 10.06 20.84 17.85
CA ALA A 120 10.78 22.10 18.03
C ALA A 120 11.17 22.78 16.70
N ILE A 121 11.24 22.05 15.58
CA ILE A 121 11.42 22.63 14.25
C ILE A 121 10.24 23.53 13.89
N ALA A 122 9.01 23.12 14.22
CA ALA A 122 7.80 23.85 13.87
C ALA A 122 7.65 25.18 14.62
N GLU A 123 8.47 25.42 15.64
CA GLU A 123 8.51 26.64 16.45
C GLU A 123 9.72 27.54 16.10
N ASP A 124 10.57 27.11 15.15
CA ASP A 124 11.83 27.77 14.80
C ASP A 124 11.86 28.16 13.32
N SER A 125 11.75 29.46 13.06
CA SER A 125 11.69 30.02 11.70
C SER A 125 12.96 29.71 10.90
N GLU A 126 14.12 29.67 11.54
CA GLU A 126 15.38 29.37 10.86
C GLU A 126 15.40 27.91 10.38
N ARG A 127 15.00 26.97 11.23
CA ARG A 127 14.92 25.54 10.88
C ARG A 127 13.87 25.25 9.82
N LEU A 128 12.72 25.91 9.87
CA LEU A 128 11.70 25.82 8.82
C LEU A 128 12.22 26.29 7.46
N ARG A 129 13.07 27.33 7.45
CA ARG A 129 13.73 27.82 6.24
C ARG A 129 14.78 26.85 5.70
N GLU A 130 15.53 26.18 6.58
CA GLU A 130 16.45 25.11 6.17
C GLU A 130 15.73 23.94 5.48
N LEU A 131 14.45 23.70 5.84
CA LEU A 131 13.57 22.71 5.20
C LEU A 131 12.88 23.24 3.92
N GLY A 132 13.21 24.44 3.46
CA GLY A 132 12.77 24.98 2.18
C GLY A 132 11.50 25.85 2.23
N LEU A 133 11.15 26.40 3.39
CA LEU A 133 10.18 27.51 3.46
C LEU A 133 10.87 28.86 3.23
N GLU A 134 10.17 29.76 2.55
CA GLU A 134 10.54 31.18 2.53
C GLU A 134 10.29 31.82 3.90
N ALA A 135 10.96 32.94 4.19
CA ALA A 135 10.87 33.59 5.50
C ALA A 135 9.42 33.90 5.93
N GLU A 136 8.63 34.48 5.02
CA GLU A 136 7.21 34.79 5.27
C GLU A 136 6.37 33.52 5.51
N GLN A 137 6.68 32.41 4.83
CA GLN A 137 5.98 31.15 5.01
C GLN A 137 6.32 30.51 6.36
N ALA A 138 7.59 30.58 6.79
CA ALA A 138 8.02 30.06 8.08
C ALA A 138 7.39 30.85 9.22
N ASP A 139 7.38 32.18 9.15
CA ASP A 139 6.77 33.04 10.16
C ASP A 139 5.24 32.86 10.22
N GLY A 140 4.57 32.81 9.07
CA GLY A 140 3.13 32.54 8.99
C GLY A 140 2.77 31.14 9.50
N MET A 141 3.67 30.15 9.35
CA MET A 141 3.48 28.81 9.91
C MET A 141 3.54 28.81 11.43
N ILE A 142 4.53 29.47 12.02
CA ILE A 142 4.68 29.58 13.48
C ILE A 142 3.50 30.34 14.11
N GLN A 143 3.01 31.36 13.41
CA GLN A 143 1.89 32.18 13.87
C GLN A 143 0.52 31.50 13.65
N GLY A 144 0.48 30.35 12.97
CA GLY A 144 -0.75 29.63 12.64
C GLY A 144 -1.56 30.25 11.51
N GLU A 145 -1.03 31.26 10.80
CA GLU A 145 -1.72 31.97 9.72
C GLU A 145 -1.92 31.11 8.48
N LEU A 146 -1.11 30.06 8.33
CA LEU A 146 -1.20 29.12 7.20
C LEU A 146 -2.02 27.86 7.51
N ASP A 147 -2.63 27.75 8.69
CA ASP A 147 -3.36 26.58 9.12
C ASP A 147 -4.64 26.36 8.28
N MET A 148 -4.78 25.16 7.72
CA MET A 148 -5.95 24.71 6.96
C MET A 148 -6.73 23.60 7.70
N GLY A 149 -6.53 23.49 9.02
CA GLY A 149 -7.16 22.52 9.91
C GLY A 149 -6.38 21.21 10.02
N VAL A 150 -6.14 20.53 8.90
CA VAL A 150 -5.43 19.22 8.88
C VAL A 150 -3.95 19.34 8.51
N SER A 151 -3.53 20.52 8.09
CA SER A 151 -2.17 20.84 7.65
C SER A 151 -2.03 22.35 7.52
N HIS A 152 -0.81 22.86 7.63
CA HIS A 152 -0.51 24.21 7.12
C HIS A 152 -0.28 24.17 5.60
N CYS A 153 -0.64 25.23 4.88
CA CYS A 153 -0.41 25.34 3.43
C CYS A 153 0.62 26.44 3.11
N LYS A 154 1.79 26.07 2.57
CA LYS A 154 2.83 27.07 2.23
C LYS A 154 2.49 27.95 1.03
N ASN A 155 1.66 27.46 0.10
CA ASN A 155 1.26 28.21 -1.08
C ASN A 155 -0.08 27.70 -1.67
N PRO A 156 -1.20 28.40 -1.45
CA PRO A 156 -2.50 27.99 -1.98
C PRO A 156 -2.66 28.24 -3.48
N TRP A 157 -1.77 28.99 -4.12
CA TRP A 157 -1.82 29.36 -5.55
C TRP A 157 -1.01 28.43 -6.46
N ASP A 158 -0.26 27.50 -5.87
CA ASP A 158 0.58 26.53 -6.57
C ASP A 158 0.17 25.08 -6.25
N SER A 159 -1.14 24.83 -6.14
CA SER A 159 -1.66 23.47 -5.95
C SER A 159 -1.51 22.63 -7.23
N PRO A 160 -1.05 21.36 -7.16
CA PRO A 160 -1.08 20.45 -8.30
C PRO A 160 -2.50 20.07 -8.75
N PHE A 161 -3.53 20.47 -8.00
CA PHE A 161 -4.92 20.08 -8.20
C PHE A 161 -5.82 21.23 -8.64
N SER A 162 -5.22 22.38 -8.93
CA SER A 162 -5.90 23.55 -9.48
C SER A 162 -5.03 24.12 -10.59
N LYS A 163 -5.59 25.00 -11.43
CA LYS A 163 -4.77 25.61 -12.49
C LYS A 163 -3.72 26.51 -11.84
N ALA A 164 -2.54 26.59 -12.46
CA ALA A 164 -1.46 27.43 -11.96
C ALA A 164 -1.93 28.90 -11.81
N GLY A 165 -1.72 29.48 -10.64
CA GLY A 165 -2.14 30.84 -10.31
C GLY A 165 -3.59 30.98 -9.83
N GLU A 166 -4.38 29.90 -9.76
CA GLU A 166 -5.69 29.89 -9.13
C GLU A 166 -5.58 29.40 -7.68
N LEU A 167 -6.49 29.87 -6.80
CA LEU A 167 -6.61 29.33 -5.45
C LEU A 167 -6.96 27.84 -5.50
N CYS A 168 -6.34 27.07 -4.62
CA CYS A 168 -6.64 25.66 -4.43
C CYS A 168 -8.13 25.44 -4.13
N ALA A 169 -8.82 24.71 -5.01
CA ALA A 169 -10.23 24.40 -4.86
C ALA A 169 -10.51 23.15 -4.00
N VAL A 170 -9.46 22.42 -3.61
CA VAL A 170 -9.58 21.08 -3.00
C VAL A 170 -9.00 21.00 -1.57
N ALA A 171 -8.68 22.13 -0.96
CA ALA A 171 -8.27 22.15 0.44
C ALA A 171 -9.50 22.01 1.37
N PRO A 172 -9.40 21.28 2.49
CA PRO A 172 -8.27 20.45 2.94
C PRO A 172 -8.30 19.01 2.39
N LEU A 173 -9.25 18.69 1.51
CA LEU A 173 -9.58 17.33 1.07
C LEU A 173 -8.39 16.54 0.51
N ARG A 174 -7.50 17.22 -0.21
CA ARG A 174 -6.31 16.61 -0.82
C ARG A 174 -4.99 17.12 -0.27
N CYS A 175 -5.01 17.75 0.91
CA CYS A 175 -3.78 18.23 1.55
C CYS A 175 -2.82 17.08 1.87
N MET A 176 -3.32 15.89 2.21
CA MET A 176 -2.50 14.71 2.46
C MET A 176 -1.78 14.18 1.21
N GLU A 177 -1.99 14.78 0.04
CA GLU A 177 -1.38 14.40 -1.23
C GLU A 177 -0.63 15.57 -1.88
N CYS A 178 -0.46 16.69 -1.16
CA CYS A 178 -0.04 17.95 -1.73
C CYS A 178 1.34 18.39 -1.22
N ARG A 179 2.25 18.73 -2.13
CA ARG A 179 3.59 19.28 -1.85
C ARG A 179 3.61 20.60 -1.07
N ASN A 180 2.46 21.27 -1.00
CA ASN A 180 2.33 22.51 -0.24
C ASN A 180 1.87 22.29 1.20
N ALA A 181 1.45 21.08 1.54
CA ALA A 181 0.96 20.76 2.87
C ALA A 181 2.12 20.44 3.83
N TRP A 182 2.05 21.03 5.01
CA TRP A 182 2.95 20.81 6.12
C TRP A 182 2.16 20.27 7.31
N VAL A 183 2.49 19.06 7.73
CA VAL A 183 1.79 18.35 8.79
C VAL A 183 2.63 18.43 10.06
N LEU A 184 2.25 19.36 10.92
CA LEU A 184 2.82 19.58 12.25
C LEU A 184 2.17 18.63 13.29
N PRO A 185 2.86 18.32 14.41
CA PRO A 185 2.31 17.51 15.49
C PRO A 185 1.00 18.05 16.08
N SER A 186 0.82 19.38 16.06
CA SER A 186 -0.39 20.05 16.53
C SER A 186 -1.67 19.66 15.77
N HIS A 187 -1.56 19.15 14.53
CA HIS A 187 -2.73 18.73 13.75
C HIS A 187 -3.27 17.35 14.14
N LEU A 188 -2.59 16.59 15.00
CA LEU A 188 -2.98 15.22 15.33
C LEU A 188 -4.48 15.06 15.68
N PRO A 189 -5.12 15.94 16.48
CA PRO A 189 -6.56 15.85 16.72
C PRO A 189 -7.40 15.94 15.44
N GLN A 190 -7.08 16.88 14.53
CA GLN A 190 -7.79 17.05 13.26
C GLN A 190 -7.55 15.87 12.30
N LEU A 191 -6.33 15.32 12.28
CA LEU A 191 -5.98 14.13 11.50
C LEU A 191 -6.74 12.88 11.98
N ILE A 192 -6.89 12.69 13.29
CA ILE A 192 -7.70 11.60 13.86
C ILE A 192 -9.16 11.75 13.43
N LEU A 193 -9.72 12.96 13.54
CA LEU A 193 -11.10 13.24 13.12
C LEU A 193 -11.31 13.01 11.62
N LEU A 194 -10.34 13.41 10.78
CA LEU A 194 -10.36 13.15 9.35
C LEU A 194 -10.31 11.65 9.06
N ALA A 195 -9.46 10.88 9.76
CA ALA A 195 -9.34 9.45 9.56
C ALA A 195 -10.64 8.71 9.93
N GLU A 196 -11.25 9.07 11.06
CA GLU A 196 -12.55 8.53 11.46
C GLU A 196 -13.66 8.90 10.46
N HIS A 197 -13.58 10.10 9.87
CA HIS A 197 -14.48 10.52 8.81
C HIS A 197 -14.30 9.69 7.53
N LEU A 198 -13.07 9.56 7.03
CA LEU A 198 -12.78 8.80 5.82
C LEU A 198 -13.17 7.33 5.97
N GLU A 199 -13.04 6.75 7.17
CA GLU A 199 -13.50 5.40 7.42
C GLU A 199 -15.04 5.28 7.30
N ARG A 200 -15.80 6.26 7.81
CA ARG A 200 -17.25 6.29 7.60
C ARG A 200 -17.63 6.46 6.13
N VAL A 201 -16.87 7.22 5.36
CA VAL A 201 -17.07 7.40 3.91
C VAL A 201 -16.76 6.11 3.16
N ARG A 202 -15.66 5.44 3.51
CA ARG A 202 -15.23 4.15 2.92
C ARG A 202 -16.28 3.07 3.07
N LEU A 203 -17.00 3.05 4.19
CA LEU A 203 -18.08 2.09 4.45
C LEU A 203 -19.38 2.38 3.67
N ARG A 204 -19.53 3.57 3.06
CA ARG A 204 -20.75 3.99 2.36
C ARG A 204 -20.59 4.07 0.85
N LEU A 205 -19.39 4.39 0.36
CA LEU A 205 -19.12 4.51 -1.07
C LEU A 205 -18.81 3.15 -1.68
N ASP A 206 -19.09 3.02 -2.97
CA ASP A 206 -18.53 1.95 -3.79
C ASP A 206 -16.98 1.96 -3.67
N PRO A 207 -16.33 0.79 -3.52
CA PRO A 207 -14.88 0.73 -3.33
C PRO A 207 -14.07 1.44 -4.42
N ARG A 208 -14.48 1.35 -5.69
CA ARG A 208 -13.78 2.01 -6.80
C ARG A 208 -13.97 3.52 -6.71
N ALA A 209 -15.18 3.98 -6.41
CA ALA A 209 -15.46 5.41 -6.20
C ALA A 209 -14.64 5.98 -5.03
N PHE A 210 -14.52 5.23 -3.92
CA PHE A 210 -13.68 5.62 -2.79
C PHE A 210 -12.20 5.70 -3.19
N THR A 211 -11.66 4.67 -3.83
CA THR A 211 -10.25 4.67 -4.25
C THR A 211 -9.92 5.82 -5.19
N LEU A 212 -10.81 6.12 -6.14
CA LEU A 212 -10.61 7.24 -7.08
C LEU A 212 -10.60 8.61 -6.41
N ARG A 213 -11.41 8.81 -5.36
CA ARG A 213 -11.57 10.13 -4.71
C ARG A 213 -10.66 10.32 -3.50
N TRP A 214 -10.46 9.28 -2.70
CA TRP A 214 -9.83 9.35 -1.38
C TRP A 214 -8.69 8.36 -1.18
N GLY A 215 -8.43 7.46 -2.13
CA GLY A 215 -7.50 6.34 -1.93
C GLY A 215 -6.12 6.79 -1.48
N GLN A 216 -5.56 7.79 -2.16
CA GLN A 216 -4.21 8.26 -1.86
C GLN A 216 -4.15 9.12 -0.58
N SER A 217 -5.11 10.05 -0.38
CA SER A 217 -5.25 10.77 0.91
C SER A 217 -5.41 9.82 2.09
N TYR A 218 -6.18 8.74 1.94
CA TYR A 218 -6.39 7.73 2.98
C TYR A 218 -5.10 6.99 3.33
N VAL A 219 -4.32 6.56 2.32
CA VAL A 219 -3.03 5.90 2.53
C VAL A 219 -2.04 6.84 3.23
N ASN A 220 -1.92 8.09 2.75
CA ASN A 220 -0.97 9.05 3.31
C ASN A 220 -1.34 9.46 4.74
N LEU A 221 -2.62 9.70 5.01
CA LEU A 221 -3.11 9.99 6.36
C LEU A 221 -2.81 8.86 7.34
N ARG A 222 -2.98 7.61 6.91
CA ARG A 222 -2.67 6.43 7.73
C ARG A 222 -1.17 6.33 8.03
N ALA A 223 -0.31 6.58 7.05
CA ALA A 223 1.13 6.60 7.25
C ALA A 223 1.55 7.67 8.28
N VAL A 224 1.03 8.90 8.15
CA VAL A 224 1.26 9.97 9.14
C VAL A 224 0.81 9.55 10.53
N LEU A 225 -0.38 8.96 10.66
CA LEU A 225 -0.89 8.49 11.95
C LEU A 225 -0.07 7.33 12.53
N GLU A 226 0.65 6.55 11.72
CA GLU A 226 1.52 5.47 12.17
C GLU A 226 2.83 5.98 12.77
N GLU A 227 3.25 7.21 12.45
CA GLU A 227 4.42 7.87 13.06
C GLU A 227 4.15 8.35 14.50
N HIS A 228 2.88 8.50 14.88
CA HIS A 228 2.49 8.94 16.21
C HIS A 228 2.38 7.78 17.21
N SER A 229 2.82 8.03 18.44
CA SER A 229 2.70 7.06 19.52
C SER A 229 1.25 6.89 19.99
N GLU A 230 0.94 5.74 20.59
CA GLU A 230 -0.40 5.51 21.16
C GLU A 230 -0.73 6.50 22.30
N GLN A 231 0.29 6.99 23.02
CA GLN A 231 0.12 8.00 24.05
C GLN A 231 -0.28 9.36 23.46
N GLU A 232 0.35 9.79 22.37
CA GLU A 232 -0.01 11.02 21.65
C GLU A 232 -1.44 10.94 21.11
N LYS A 233 -1.80 9.81 20.49
CA LYS A 233 -3.16 9.58 19.99
C LYS A 233 -4.19 9.59 21.13
N ALA A 234 -3.86 9.02 22.28
CA ALA A 234 -4.74 9.03 23.45
C ALA A 234 -4.98 10.45 23.97
N LEU A 235 -3.92 11.28 24.07
CA LEU A 235 -4.03 12.68 24.46
C LEU A 235 -4.86 13.49 23.46
N ALA A 236 -4.60 13.32 22.16
CA ALA A 236 -5.40 13.97 21.12
C ALA A 236 -6.88 13.58 21.18
N ARG A 237 -7.18 12.30 21.46
CA ARG A 237 -8.57 11.83 21.68
C ARG A 237 -9.22 12.46 22.91
N GLN A 238 -8.48 12.75 23.98
CA GLN A 238 -9.02 13.47 25.13
C GLN A 238 -9.46 14.88 24.71
N HIS A 239 -8.61 15.63 23.99
CA HIS A 239 -8.99 16.96 23.49
C HIS A 239 -10.24 16.93 22.58
N ILE A 240 -10.38 15.89 21.75
CA ILE A 240 -11.58 15.68 20.93
C ILE A 240 -12.83 15.46 21.81
N ASN A 241 -12.73 14.56 22.79
CA ASN A 241 -13.86 14.18 23.66
C ASN A 241 -14.32 15.31 24.58
N ASP A 242 -13.39 16.17 25.00
CA ASP A 242 -13.69 17.37 25.80
C ASP A 242 -14.41 18.46 24.97
N GLY A 243 -14.65 18.20 23.68
CA GLY A 243 -15.32 19.11 22.76
C GLY A 243 -14.46 20.30 22.34
N LEU A 244 -13.15 20.26 22.62
CA LEU A 244 -12.20 21.33 22.32
C LEU A 244 -11.84 21.40 20.84
N VAL A 245 -12.07 20.31 20.08
CA VAL A 245 -11.76 20.21 18.65
C VAL A 245 -12.94 19.61 17.89
N ARG A 246 -13.34 20.28 16.80
CA ARG A 246 -14.25 19.72 15.79
C ARG A 246 -13.53 19.68 14.46
N LEU A 247 -13.90 18.72 13.62
CA LEU A 247 -13.31 18.58 12.29
C LEU A 247 -13.62 19.84 11.49
N ASP A 248 -12.61 20.68 11.28
CA ASP A 248 -12.79 21.94 10.59
C ASP A 248 -12.65 21.70 9.09
N LEU A 249 -13.80 21.66 8.41
CA LEU A 249 -13.88 21.49 6.98
C LEU A 249 -14.66 22.68 6.41
N PRO A 250 -14.14 23.35 5.37
CA PRO A 250 -14.86 24.44 4.73
C PRO A 250 -16.20 23.93 4.19
N LEU A 251 -17.21 24.80 4.20
CA LEU A 251 -18.58 24.45 3.80
C LEU A 251 -18.67 23.82 2.40
N SER A 252 -17.79 24.20 1.48
CA SER A 252 -17.67 23.62 0.13
C SER A 252 -17.34 22.12 0.18
N ALA A 253 -16.52 21.72 1.13
CA ALA A 253 -16.13 20.34 1.32
C ALA A 253 -17.33 19.49 1.79
N HIS A 254 -18.29 20.06 2.53
CA HIS A 254 -19.50 19.34 2.95
C HIS A 254 -20.35 18.83 1.79
N VAL A 255 -20.30 19.45 0.60
CA VAL A 255 -21.02 18.94 -0.58
C VAL A 255 -20.41 17.63 -1.05
N GLU A 256 -19.08 17.54 -1.13
CA GLU A 256 -18.36 16.30 -1.44
C GLU A 256 -18.47 15.25 -0.33
N PHE A 257 -18.72 15.67 0.91
CA PHE A 257 -18.86 14.79 2.08
C PHE A 257 -20.28 14.30 2.36
N ASN A 258 -21.32 15.04 1.96
CA ASN A 258 -22.73 14.69 2.24
C ASN A 258 -23.45 14.10 1.04
N THR A 259 -22.96 14.31 -0.19
CA THR A 259 -23.59 13.74 -1.38
C THR A 259 -22.89 12.44 -1.81
N GLY A 260 -23.43 11.32 -1.35
CA GLY A 260 -23.29 10.02 -2.02
C GLY A 260 -24.08 9.97 -3.34
N ALA A 261 -24.25 11.09 -4.03
CA ALA A 261 -25.15 11.23 -5.17
C ALA A 261 -24.60 12.25 -6.17
N PHE A 262 -23.78 11.78 -7.10
CA PHE A 262 -23.81 12.32 -8.45
C PHE A 262 -23.81 11.16 -9.43
N THR A 263 -24.99 10.93 -10.02
CA THR A 263 -25.19 10.16 -11.24
C THR A 263 -24.65 10.97 -12.42
N SER A 264 -23.62 10.45 -13.09
CA SER A 264 -23.56 10.29 -14.56
C SER A 264 -22.39 9.41 -14.94
#